data_AF-A0A0P6YEJ1-F1
#
_entry.id   AF-A0A0P6YEJ1-F1
#
_cell.length_a   1.000
_cell.length_b   1.000
_cell.length_c   1.000
_cell.angle_alpha   90.00
_cell.angle_beta   90.00
_cell.angle_gamma   90.00
#
_symmetry.space_group_name_H-M   'P 1'
#
loop_
_entity.id
_entity.type
_entity.pdbx_description
1 polymer ?
#
loop_
_entity_poly.entity_id
_entity_poly.type
_entity_poly.pdbx_seq_one_letter_code
_entity_poly.pdbx_strand_id
1 'polypeptide(L)'
;MRSIRLETSTIDNQTTLSSALDQLMAYPGWYQRECDAWLDLVSYFDSQQSLLPHKIRKAGFEQFIIEIAGAEYFWTKYPKLANLLIKWIAEVNKRAIQRSGQAILRLTLLP
;
A
#
# COMPACT_ATOMS: atom_id res chain seq x y z
N MET A 1 9.62 -10.83 -4.89
CA MET A 1 9.05 -10.32 -3.63
C MET A 1 9.94 -9.17 -3.17
N ARG A 2 9.36 -8.00 -2.93
CA ARG A 2 10.09 -6.77 -2.63
C ARG A 2 9.73 -6.26 -1.24
N SER A 3 10.70 -5.76 -0.50
CA SER A 3 10.44 -5.15 0.80
C SER A 3 10.42 -3.63 0.72
N ILE A 4 9.49 -3.02 1.42
CA ILE A 4 9.32 -1.57 1.54
C ILE A 4 9.17 -1.26 3.03
N ARG A 5 9.94 -0.29 3.53
CA ARG A 5 10.00 0.03 4.95
C ARG A 5 9.13 1.24 5.28
N LEU A 6 8.20 1.06 6.21
CA LEU A 6 7.33 2.09 6.77
C LEU A 6 7.89 2.58 8.09
N GLU A 7 8.38 3.82 8.09
CA GLU A 7 8.81 4.52 9.30
C GLU A 7 7.60 5.10 10.05
N THR A 8 7.34 4.59 11.26
CA THR A 8 6.15 5.00 12.04
C THR A 8 6.36 6.22 12.93
N SER A 9 7.59 6.71 13.04
CA SER A 9 7.97 7.82 13.91
C SER A 9 7.26 9.14 13.56
N THR A 10 6.85 9.31 12.30
CA THR A 10 6.15 10.49 11.79
C THR A 10 4.65 10.28 11.59
N ILE A 11 4.12 9.11 11.99
CA ILE A 11 2.71 8.75 11.78
C ILE A 11 1.94 8.90 13.09
N ASP A 12 1.06 9.89 13.13
CA ASP A 12 0.27 10.25 14.30
C ASP A 12 -1.23 10.39 14.02
N ASN A 13 -1.63 10.40 12.74
CA ASN A 13 -3.01 10.51 12.31
C ASN A 13 -3.23 9.77 10.98
N GLN A 14 -4.49 9.71 10.54
CA GLN A 14 -4.85 9.01 9.31
C GLN A 14 -4.22 9.65 8.06
N THR A 15 -4.10 10.97 8.02
CA THR A 15 -3.51 11.70 6.90
C THR A 15 -2.02 11.38 6.78
N THR A 16 -1.28 11.42 7.89
CA THR A 16 0.16 11.09 7.91
C THR A 16 0.40 9.61 7.57
N LEU A 17 -0.50 8.71 8.00
CA LEU A 17 -0.47 7.29 7.59
C LEU A 17 -0.71 7.12 6.08
N SER A 18 -1.75 7.77 5.53
CA SER A 18 -2.04 7.71 4.10
C SER A 18 -0.88 8.26 3.29
N SER A 19 -0.39 9.45 3.64
CA SER A 19 0.76 10.08 2.95
C SER A 19 2.02 9.22 3.00
N ALA A 20 2.30 8.55 4.13
CA ALA A 20 3.43 7.65 4.23
C ALA A 20 3.27 6.44 3.29
N LEU A 21 2.10 5.81 3.26
CA LEU A 21 1.83 4.70 2.34
C LEU A 21 1.86 5.14 0.87
N ASP A 22 1.29 6.31 0.57
CA ASP A 22 1.30 6.90 -0.76
C ASP A 22 2.73 7.16 -1.21
N GLN A 23 3.61 7.71 -0.37
CA GLN A 23 5.03 7.91 -0.70
C GLN A 23 5.79 6.60 -0.93
N LEU A 24 5.51 5.57 -0.12
CA LEU A 24 6.16 4.26 -0.23
C LEU A 24 5.76 3.53 -1.51
N MET A 25 4.56 3.79 -2.02
CA MET A 25 4.02 3.16 -3.22
C MET A 25 4.13 4.07 -4.46
N ALA A 26 4.26 5.38 -4.28
CA ALA A 26 4.55 6.36 -5.32
C ALA A 26 6.02 6.26 -5.72
N TYR A 27 6.30 5.31 -6.61
CA TYR A 27 7.53 5.35 -7.39
C TYR A 27 7.66 6.69 -8.12
N PRO A 28 8.87 7.27 -8.22
CA PRO A 28 9.14 8.36 -9.14
C PRO A 28 8.95 7.81 -10.56
N GLY A 29 7.75 8.00 -11.10
CA GLY A 29 7.35 7.56 -12.44
C GLY A 29 5.98 6.89 -12.55
N TRP A 30 5.26 6.61 -11.46
CA TRP A 30 4.01 5.82 -11.54
C TRP A 30 2.72 6.59 -11.27
N TYR A 31 2.69 7.60 -10.40
CA TYR A 31 1.41 8.21 -10.06
C TYR A 31 1.59 9.62 -9.46
N GLN A 32 1.44 10.64 -10.32
CA GLN A 32 1.27 12.04 -9.90
C GLN A 32 -0.14 12.47 -10.32
N ARG A 33 -1.14 12.22 -9.49
CA ARG A 33 -2.40 12.97 -9.48
C ARG A 33 -3.20 12.65 -8.22
N GLU A 34 -3.78 13.72 -7.69
CA GLU A 34 -4.74 13.79 -6.59
C GLU A 34 -5.76 12.66 -6.68
N CYS A 35 -5.67 11.67 -5.79
CA CYS A 35 -6.66 10.63 -5.59
C CYS A 35 -6.49 10.05 -4.18
N ASP A 36 -7.53 9.44 -3.63
CA ASP A 36 -7.52 8.64 -2.40
C ASP A 36 -6.69 7.33 -2.60
N ALA A 37 -5.36 7.45 -2.70
CA ALA A 37 -4.54 6.76 -3.71
C ALA A 37 -3.87 5.40 -3.40
N TRP A 38 -4.03 4.76 -2.24
CA TRP A 38 -3.41 3.43 -2.04
C TRP A 38 -4.33 2.24 -2.41
N LEU A 39 -5.66 2.41 -2.34
CA LEU A 39 -6.65 1.39 -2.77
C LEU A 39 -6.71 1.25 -4.29
N ASP A 40 -6.55 2.37 -5.00
CA ASP A 40 -6.72 2.44 -6.46
C ASP A 40 -5.49 2.04 -7.25
N LEU A 41 -4.31 2.00 -6.63
CA LEU A 41 -3.13 1.32 -7.20
C LEU A 41 -3.41 -0.16 -7.53
N VAL A 42 -4.40 -0.78 -6.86
CA VAL A 42 -4.87 -2.14 -7.17
C VAL A 42 -6.08 -2.12 -8.11
N SER A 43 -6.90 -1.06 -8.07
CA SER A 43 -8.05 -0.88 -8.98
C SER A 43 -7.62 -0.59 -10.42
N TYR A 44 -6.50 0.10 -10.67
CA TYR A 44 -6.01 0.49 -12.01
C TYR A 44 -5.62 -0.69 -12.93
N PHE A 45 -5.76 -1.92 -12.46
CA PHE A 45 -5.79 -3.10 -13.33
C PHE A 45 -7.03 -3.17 -14.25
N ASP A 46 -8.06 -2.35 -14.02
CA ASP A 46 -9.36 -2.44 -14.73
C ASP A 46 -9.45 -1.70 -16.08
N SER A 47 -8.67 -0.65 -16.36
CA SER A 47 -9.01 0.18 -17.52
C SER A 47 -8.39 -0.32 -18.84
N GLN A 48 -9.12 -1.16 -19.58
CA GLN A 48 -8.93 -1.30 -21.04
C GLN A 48 -9.31 -0.03 -21.82
N GLN A 49 -9.76 1.04 -21.15
CA GLN A 49 -10.23 2.29 -21.75
C GLN A 49 -9.28 3.49 -21.61
N SER A 50 -8.01 3.30 -21.24
CA SER A 50 -7.05 4.40 -21.28
C SER A 50 -6.56 4.60 -22.72
N LEU A 51 -7.04 5.65 -23.37
CA LEU A 51 -6.72 6.06 -24.76
C LEU A 51 -5.28 6.57 -24.96
N LEU A 52 -4.38 6.36 -23.99
CA LEU A 52 -2.97 6.73 -24.11
C LEU A 52 -2.09 5.50 -23.80
N PRO A 53 -1.21 5.10 -24.73
CA PRO A 53 -0.24 4.03 -24.50
C PRO A 53 0.84 4.58 -23.58
N HIS A 54 0.54 4.67 -22.29
CA HIS A 54 1.52 5.06 -21.30
C HIS A 54 2.00 3.82 -20.57
N LYS A 55 3.33 3.70 -20.60
CA LYS A 55 4.25 2.78 -19.93
C LYS A 55 3.89 2.44 -18.47
N ILE A 56 2.72 1.87 -18.23
CA ILE A 56 2.39 1.22 -16.97
C ILE A 56 3.01 -0.17 -17.12
N ARG A 57 4.25 -0.33 -16.66
CA ARG A 57 4.72 -1.67 -16.31
C ARG A 57 3.65 -2.22 -15.38
N LYS A 58 2.92 -3.25 -15.80
CA LYS A 58 2.10 -4.04 -14.88
C LYS A 58 3.01 -4.36 -13.71
N ALA A 59 2.68 -3.95 -12.48
CA ALA A 59 3.24 -4.59 -11.30
C ALA A 59 2.76 -6.04 -11.38
N GLY A 60 3.43 -6.86 -12.18
CA GLY A 60 2.94 -8.16 -12.60
C GLY A 60 2.99 -9.07 -11.40
N PHE A 61 1.87 -9.18 -10.68
CA PHE A 61 1.74 -10.04 -9.51
C PHE A 61 2.89 -9.91 -8.49
N GLU A 62 3.54 -8.75 -8.43
CA GLU A 62 4.71 -8.56 -7.60
C GLU A 62 4.24 -8.51 -6.14
N GLN A 63 4.76 -9.41 -5.33
CA GLN A 63 4.47 -9.46 -3.90
C GLN A 63 5.34 -8.44 -3.17
N PHE A 64 4.72 -7.63 -2.32
CA PHE A 64 5.36 -6.66 -1.46
C PHE A 64 5.28 -7.09 0.00
N ILE A 65 6.38 -6.87 0.72
CA ILE A 65 6.44 -6.88 2.16
C ILE A 65 6.51 -5.43 2.61
N ILE A 66 5.61 -5.03 3.50
CA ILE A 66 5.69 -3.77 4.23
C ILE A 66 6.32 -4.10 5.58
N GLU A 67 7.56 -3.67 5.75
CA GLU A 67 8.31 -3.73 7.00
C GLU A 67 7.99 -2.51 7.85
N ILE A 68 7.36 -2.72 9.01
CA ILE A 68 6.97 -1.63 9.90
C ILE A 68 8.07 -1.44 10.94
N ALA A 69 8.80 -0.34 10.86
CA ALA A 69 9.80 0.05 11.86
C ALA A 69 9.12 0.69 13.08
N GLY A 70 9.54 0.30 14.29
CA GLY A 70 8.94 0.78 15.54
C GLY A 70 7.50 0.28 15.75
N ALA A 71 7.20 -0.94 15.28
CA ALA A 71 5.84 -1.48 15.27
C ALA A 71 5.23 -1.54 16.68
N GLU A 72 6.01 -1.92 17.70
CA GLU A 72 5.53 -2.02 19.08
C GLU A 72 5.02 -0.67 19.61
N TYR A 73 5.80 0.39 19.40
CA TYR A 73 5.42 1.75 19.79
C TYR A 73 4.18 2.22 19.02
N PHE A 74 4.14 2.00 17.70
CA PHE A 74 3.02 2.44 16.87
C PHE A 74 1.71 1.72 17.23
N TRP A 75 1.75 0.40 17.47
CA TRP A 75 0.57 -0.38 17.87
C TRP A 75 0.06 0.03 19.26
N THR A 76 0.97 0.33 20.18
CA THR A 76 0.63 0.73 21.55
C THR A 76 0.05 2.15 21.59
N LYS A 77 0.69 3.09 20.89
CA LYS A 77 0.32 4.51 20.93
C LYS A 77 -0.85 4.85 20.01
N TYR A 78 -0.94 4.20 18.85
CA TYR A 78 -1.95 4.49 17.82
C TYR A 78 -2.72 3.24 17.36
N PRO A 79 -3.40 2.51 18.26
CA PRO A 79 -4.06 1.25 17.93
C PRO A 79 -5.18 1.40 16.88
N LYS A 80 -5.83 2.57 16.81
CA LYS A 80 -6.82 2.86 15.76
C LYS A 80 -6.18 2.96 14.37
N LEU A 81 -4.99 3.56 14.25
CA LEU A 81 -4.26 3.68 12.99
C LEU A 81 -3.66 2.33 12.57
N ALA A 82 -3.14 1.55 13.52
CA ALA A 82 -2.69 0.19 13.28
C ALA A 82 -3.81 -0.71 12.73
N ASN A 83 -5.00 -0.64 13.33
CA ASN A 83 -6.19 -1.35 12.83
C ASN A 83 -6.63 -0.87 11.45
N LEU A 84 -6.52 0.44 11.19
CA LEU A 84 -6.83 1.01 9.88
C LEU A 84 -5.88 0.46 8.81
N LEU A 85 -4.57 0.43 9.09
CA LEU A 85 -3.55 -0.15 8.21
C LEU A 85 -3.82 -1.63 7.91
N ILE A 86 -4.19 -2.43 8.93
CA ILE A 86 -4.54 -3.85 8.74
C ILE A 86 -5.77 -3.98 7.83
N LYS A 87 -6.85 -3.22 8.11
CA LYS A 87 -8.07 -3.26 7.28
C LYS A 87 -7.77 -2.90 5.84
N TRP A 88 -6.96 -1.87 5.65
CA TRP A 88 -6.50 -1.43 4.36
C TRP A 88 -5.78 -2.54 3.60
N ILE A 89 -4.75 -3.14 4.19
CA ILE A 89 -4.01 -4.23 3.55
C ILE A 89 -4.91 -5.45 3.28
N ALA A 90 -5.84 -5.77 4.19
CA ALA A 90 -6.79 -6.86 4.01
C ALA A 90 -7.71 -6.63 2.79
N GLU A 91 -8.23 -5.41 2.60
CA GLU A 91 -9.06 -5.07 1.44
C GLU A 91 -8.28 -5.17 0.13
N VAL A 92 -7.02 -4.74 0.10
CA VAL A 92 -6.15 -4.92 -1.07
C VAL A 92 -5.93 -6.40 -1.37
N ASN A 93 -5.56 -7.20 -0.37
CA ASN A 93 -5.33 -8.62 -0.56
C ASN A 93 -6.59 -9.37 -0.96
N LYS A 94 -7.76 -9.01 -0.41
CA LYS A 94 -9.05 -9.59 -0.80
C LYS A 94 -9.32 -9.38 -2.29
N ARG A 95 -9.14 -8.15 -2.78
CA ARG A 95 -9.29 -7.84 -4.22
C ARG A 95 -8.26 -8.56 -5.08
N ALA A 96 -7.02 -8.65 -4.61
CA ALA A 96 -5.95 -9.37 -5.31
C ALA A 96 -6.27 -10.88 -5.42
N ILE A 97 -6.66 -11.53 -4.32
CA ILE A 97 -7.03 -12.94 -4.28
C ILE A 97 -8.21 -13.23 -5.21
N GLN A 98 -9.24 -12.37 -5.22
CA GLN A 98 -10.38 -12.52 -6.12
C GLN A 98 -10.00 -12.51 -7.61
N ARG A 99 -8.88 -11.86 -7.97
CA ARG A 99 -8.42 -11.70 -9.36
C ARG A 99 -7.34 -12.68 -9.76
N SER A 100 -6.37 -12.95 -8.89
CA SER A 100 -5.15 -13.72 -9.18
C SER A 100 -5.06 -15.04 -8.42
N GLY A 101 -5.95 -15.27 -7.44
CA GLY A 101 -5.86 -16.37 -6.49
C GLY A 101 -4.79 -16.18 -5.41
N GLN A 102 -4.09 -15.03 -5.36
CA GLN A 102 -2.96 -14.81 -4.47
C GLN A 102 -2.98 -13.42 -3.81
N ALA A 103 -2.56 -13.36 -2.55
CA ALA A 103 -2.28 -12.12 -1.85
C ALA A 103 -0.99 -11.47 -2.37
N ILE A 104 -0.95 -10.14 -2.37
CA ILE A 104 0.17 -9.35 -2.92
C ILE A 104 0.87 -8.48 -1.88
N LEU A 105 0.25 -8.25 -0.72
CA LEU A 105 0.83 -7.51 0.39
C LEU A 105 1.03 -8.42 1.61
N ARG A 106 2.17 -8.29 2.27
CA ARG A 106 2.46 -8.91 3.56
C ARG A 106 2.97 -7.84 4.54
N LEU A 107 2.58 -7.96 5.80
CA LEU A 107 3.17 -7.18 6.89
C LEU A 107 4.29 -7.95 7.57
N THR A 108 5.37 -7.25 7.88
CA THR A 108 6.41 -7.71 8.81
C THR A 108 6.60 -6.64 9.86
N LEU A 109 6.49 -7.01 11.13
CA LEU A 109 6.70 -6.09 12.25
C LEU A 109 8.18 -6.14 12.62
N LEU A 110 8.83 -4.97 12.60
CA LEU A 110 10.17 -4.81 13.12
C LEU A 110 10.07 -4.17 14.51
N PRO A 111 10.93 -4.58 15.46
CA PRO A 111 11.00 -3.95 16.79
C PRO A 111 11.23 -2.44 16.69
#